data_AF-A0A0U4VFA8-F1
#
_entry.id   AF-A0A0U4VFA8-F1
#
_cell.length_a   1.000
_cell.length_b   1.000
_cell.length_c   1.000
_cell.angle_alpha   90.00
_cell.angle_beta   90.00
_cell.angle_gamma   90.00
#
_symmetry.space_group_name_H-M   'P 1'
#
loop_
_entity.id
_entity.type
_entity.pdbx_description
1 polymer ?
#
loop_
_entity_poly.entity_id
_entity_poly.type
_entity_poly.pdbx_seq_one_letter_code
_entity_poly.pdbx_strand_id
1 'polypeptide(L)' 'MKNNFIQYDRPTRLRKAILKMKADDLSAPPVTVGDVVKLWPFLSPSGLCPRSIAEIANSPDVDEPTFLSFMKLMNSYL' A
#
# COMPACT_ATOMS: atom_id res chain seq x y z
N MET A 1 18.50 -12.98 18.87
CA MET A 1 17.39 -12.01 18.88
C MET A 1 16.30 -12.55 18.01
N LYS A 2 15.11 -12.85 18.55
CA LYS A 2 13.97 -13.29 17.75
C LYS A 2 13.39 -12.05 17.07
N ASN A 3 13.58 -11.91 15.75
CA ASN A 3 12.85 -10.90 14.98
C ASN A 3 11.37 -11.30 15.01
N ASN A 4 10.60 -10.68 15.92
CA ASN A 4 9.15 -10.70 15.84
C ASN A 4 8.74 -9.87 14.63
N PHE A 5 8.68 -10.48 13.46
CA PHE A 5 8.01 -9.88 12.32
C PHE A 5 6.53 -9.78 12.67
N ILE A 6 6.07 -8.57 13.03
CA ILE A 6 4.65 -8.28 13.15
C ILE A 6 4.07 -8.45 11.74
N GLN A 7 3.25 -9.48 11.54
CA GLN A 7 2.56 -9.70 10.28
C GLN A 7 1.39 -8.72 10.20
N TYR A 8 1.59 -7.61 9.49
CA TYR A 8 0.54 -6.62 9.25
C TYR A 8 -0.49 -7.15 8.24
N ASP A 9 -1.73 -6.66 8.37
CA ASP A 9 -2.78 -6.92 7.39
C ASP A 9 -2.46 -6.29 6.02
N ARG A 10 -3.15 -6.76 4.97
CA ARG A 10 -2.95 -6.25 3.60
C ARG A 10 -3.19 -4.73 3.48
N PRO A 11 -4.26 -4.15 4.07
CA PRO A 11 -4.46 -2.71 4.03
C PRO A 11 -3.28 -1.92 4.61
N THR A 12 -2.77 -2.30 5.78
CA THR A 12 -1.65 -1.61 6.42
C THR A 12 -0.37 -1.73 5.59
N ARG A 13 -0.07 -2.92 5.05
CA ARG A 13 1.07 -3.12 4.16
C ARG A 13 0.97 -2.28 2.89
N LEU A 14 -0.22 -2.20 2.31
CA LEU A 14 -0.47 -1.37 1.12
C LEU A 14 -0.28 0.12 1.43
N ARG A 15 -0.82 0.62 2.55
CA ARG A 15 -0.59 2.00 3.00
C ARG A 15 0.89 2.29 3.20
N LYS A 16 1.63 1.39 3.86
CA LYS A 16 3.08 1.53 4.01
C LYS A 16 3.82 1.61 2.69
N ALA A 17 3.46 0.76 1.72
CA ALA A 17 4.07 0.75 0.40
C ALA A 17 3.85 2.09 -0.34
N ILE A 18 2.64 2.64 -0.25
CA ILE A 18 2.30 3.93 -0.86
C ILE A 18 3.03 5.09 -0.15
N LEU A 19 3.09 5.05 1.18
CA LEU A 19 3.74 6.08 1.99
C LEU A 19 5.27 5.94 2.07
N LYS A 20 5.84 4.90 1.42
CA LYS A 20 7.26 4.55 1.48
C LYS A 20 7.78 4.38 2.92
N MET A 21 6.92 3.87 3.79
CA MET A 21 7.23 3.55 5.19
C MET A 21 8.02 2.24 5.30
N LYS A 22 8.68 2.05 6.43
CA LYS A 22 9.45 0.83 6.69
C LYS A 22 8.53 -0.29 7.20
N ALA A 23 9.01 -1.52 7.07
CA ALA A 23 8.28 -2.70 7.53
C ALA A 23 8.07 -2.68 9.06
N ASP A 24 9.04 -2.17 9.81
CA ASP A 24 9.06 -2.12 11.28
C ASP A 24 8.20 -1.00 11.90
N ASP A 25 7.69 -0.06 11.09
CA ASP A 25 6.78 0.99 11.57
C ASP A 25 5.49 0.36 12.13
N LEU A 26 5.08 0.72 13.35
CA LEU A 26 3.96 0.04 14.03
C LEU A 26 2.57 0.30 13.43
N SER A 27 2.44 1.33 12.60
CA SER A 27 1.19 1.72 11.96
C SER A 27 1.47 2.45 10.65
N ALA A 28 0.40 2.70 9.88
CA ALA A 28 0.45 3.57 8.71
C ALA A 28 -0.74 4.53 8.74
N PRO A 29 -0.51 5.85 8.59
CA PRO A 29 -1.60 6.80 8.50
C PRO A 29 -2.43 6.58 7.22
N PRO A 30 -3.64 7.15 7.13
CA PRO A 30 -4.44 7.09 5.91
C PRO A 30 -3.68 7.67 4.71
N VAL A 31 -3.79 6.99 3.58
CA VAL A 31 -3.21 7.42 2.30
C VAL A 31 -4.05 8.54 1.72
N THR A 32 -3.42 9.63 1.28
CA THR A 32 -4.11 10.69 0.54
C THR A 32 -3.98 10.49 -0.97
N VAL A 33 -4.83 11.15 -1.74
CA VAL A 33 -4.70 11.21 -3.21
C VAL A 33 -3.33 11.77 -3.61
N GLY A 34 -2.81 12.75 -2.86
CA GLY A 34 -1.49 13.33 -3.12
C GLY A 34 -0.35 12.30 -2.99
N ASP A 35 -0.48 11.36 -2.04
CA ASP A 35 0.52 10.30 -1.87
C ASP A 35 0.49 9.30 -3.02
N VAL A 36 -0.71 8.96 -3.51
CA VAL A 36 -0.86 8.13 -4.72
C VAL A 36 -0.28 8.83 -5.95
N VAL A 37 -0.52 10.14 -6.12
CA VAL A 37 0.01 10.91 -7.26
C VAL A 37 1.54 10.93 -7.27
N LYS A 38 2.21 10.96 -6.11
CA LYS A 38 3.69 10.84 -6.04
C LYS A 38 4.20 9.52 -6.61
N LEU A 39 3.38 8.47 -6.61
CA LEU A 39 3.70 7.15 -7.16
C LEU A 39 3.01 6.85 -8.49
N TRP A 40 2.42 7.86 -9.13
CA TRP A 40 1.65 7.69 -10.36
C TRP A 40 2.39 7.00 -11.50
N PRO A 41 3.71 7.22 -11.73
CA PRO A 41 4.46 6.48 -12.74
C PRO A 41 4.41 4.96 -12.57
N PHE A 42 4.24 4.48 -11.33
CA PHE A 42 4.16 3.06 -11.00
C PHE A 42 2.71 2.57 -10.94
N LEU A 43 1.79 3.40 -10.47
CA LEU A 43 0.41 3.00 -10.18
C LEU A 43 -0.56 3.21 -11.34
N SER A 44 -0.24 4.08 -12.30
CA SER A 44 -1.07 4.33 -13.49
C SER A 44 -1.41 3.08 -14.32
N PRO A 45 -0.54 2.04 -14.44
CA PRO A 45 -0.89 0.82 -15.17
C PRO A 45 -1.99 -0.03 -14.49
N SER A 46 -2.38 0.29 -13.24
CA SER A 46 -3.53 -0.36 -12.60
C SER A 46 -4.87 -0.05 -13.28
N GLY A 47 -4.93 1.02 -14.09
CA GLY A 47 -6.17 1.49 -14.72
C GLY A 47 -7.13 2.20 -13.76
N LEU A 48 -6.78 2.33 -12.48
CA LEU A 48 -7.58 2.99 -11.45
C LEU A 48 -7.14 4.43 -11.26
N CYS A 49 -8.09 5.33 -11.00
CA CYS A 49 -7.76 6.72 -10.72
C CYS A 49 -7.12 6.86 -9.31
N PRO A 50 -6.34 7.92 -9.07
CA PRO A 50 -5.66 8.10 -7.78
C PRO A 50 -6.59 8.08 -6.57
N ARG A 51 -7.82 8.59 -6.72
CA ARG A 51 -8.85 8.57 -5.68
C ARG A 51 -9.24 7.15 -5.30
N SER A 52 -9.55 6.30 -6.27
CA SER A 52 -9.94 4.90 -6.01
C SER A 52 -8.82 4.11 -5.36
N ILE A 53 -7.56 4.35 -5.75
CA ILE A 53 -6.41 3.69 -5.10
C ILE A 53 -6.29 4.11 -3.63
N ALA A 54 -6.47 5.41 -3.32
CA ALA A 54 -6.46 5.89 -1.94
C ALA A 54 -7.62 5.30 -1.12
N GLU A 55 -8.83 5.20 -1.71
CA GLU A 55 -9.99 4.56 -1.08
C GLU A 55 -9.73 3.08 -0.79
N ILE A 56 -9.16 2.33 -1.75
CA ILE A 56 -8.79 0.92 -1.56
C ILE A 56 -7.75 0.78 -0.46
N ALA A 57 -6.69 1.58 -0.46
CA ALA A 57 -5.64 1.52 0.56
C ALA A 57 -6.16 1.84 1.97
N ASN A 58 -7.18 2.67 2.09
CA ASN A 58 -7.80 3.04 3.36
C ASN A 58 -8.98 2.14 3.75
N SER A 59 -9.39 1.22 2.88
CA SER A 59 -10.43 0.24 3.15
C SER A 59 -10.03 -0.65 4.34
N PRO A 60 -11.00 -1.08 5.19
CA PRO A 60 -10.74 -2.06 6.24
C PRO A 60 -10.31 -3.43 5.68
N ASP A 61 -10.62 -3.72 4.42
CA ASP A 61 -10.21 -4.94 3.73
C ASP A 61 -9.75 -4.64 2.30
N VAL A 62 -8.73 -5.37 1.86
CA VAL A 62 -8.20 -5.35 0.50
C VAL A 62 -8.05 -6.80 0.06
N ASP A 63 -8.74 -7.17 -1.01
CA ASP A 63 -8.64 -8.51 -1.55
C ASP A 63 -7.21 -8.81 -2.02
N GLU A 64 -6.83 -10.08 -1.94
CA GLU A 64 -5.47 -10.52 -2.25
C GLU A 64 -5.03 -10.23 -3.70
N PRO A 65 -5.86 -10.47 -4.73
CA PRO A 65 -5.53 -10.08 -6.11
C PRO A 65 -5.20 -8.59 -6.26
N THR A 66 -6.03 -7.71 -5.72
CA THR A 66 -5.82 -6.26 -5.76
C THR A 66 -4.55 -5.86 -5.02
N PHE A 67 -4.34 -6.42 -3.82
CA PHE A 67 -3.12 -6.20 -3.05
C PHE A 67 -1.86 -6.59 -3.84
N LEU A 68 -1.79 -7.83 -4.35
CA LEU A 68 -0.63 -8.32 -5.08
C LEU A 68 -0.35 -7.52 -6.35
N SER A 69 -1.40 -7.09 -7.05
CA SER A 69 -1.28 -6.23 -8.23
C SER A 69 -0.58 -4.92 -7.89
N PHE A 70 -1.03 -4.20 -6.86
CA PHE A 70 -0.42 -2.93 -6.46
C PHE A 70 1.01 -3.09 -5.94
N MET A 71 1.27 -4.13 -5.14
CA MET A 71 2.60 -4.38 -4.60
C MET A 71 3.60 -4.70 -5.72
N LYS A 72 3.18 -5.47 -6.73
CA LYS A 72 3.97 -5.75 -7.93
C LYS A 72 4.27 -4.46 -8.72
N LEU A 73 3.25 -3.62 -8.94
CA LEU A 73 3.41 -2.35 -9.65
C LEU A 73 4.40 -1.40 -8.96
N MET A 74 4.36 -1.33 -7.63
CA MET A 74 5.27 -0.50 -6.85
C MET A 74 6.64 -1.15 -6.57
N ASN A 75 6.86 -2.37 -7.08
CA ASN A 75 8.02 -3.22 -6.75
C ASN A 75 8.28 -3.29 -5.24
N SER A 76 7.22 -3.48 -4.44
CA SER A 76 7.29 -3.50 -2.99
C SER A 76 7.10 -4.93 -2.47
N TYR A 77 8.00 -5.35 -1.59
CA TYR A 77 7.96 -6.65 -0.90
C TYR A 77 7.37 -6.55 0.52
N LEU A 78 6.79 -5.40 0.86
CA LEU A 78 6.21 -5.13 2.18
C LEU A 78 5.04 -6.05 2.46
#